data_AF-A0AAW0QQV9-F1
#
_entry.id   AF-A0AAW0QQV9-F1
#
_cell.length_a   1.000
_cell.length_b   1.000
_cell.length_c   1.000
_cell.angle_alpha   90.00
_cell.angle_beta   90.00
_cell.angle_gamma   90.00
#
_symmetry.space_group_name_H-M   'P 1'
#
loop_
_entity.id
_entity.type
_entity.pdbx_description
1 polymer ?
#
loop_
_entity_poly.entity_id
_entity_poly.type
_entity_poly.pdbx_seq_one_letter_code
_entity_poly.pdbx_strand_id
1 'polypeptide(L)'
;MATRKVTFVFVCGDEPLQYTHDVPARLVTADPASQPDYREAYMRAVAPIMDQHKGVCLVASPDVCGVCEKKPATEILTTPMSYLHVVEEPRVMVLVTAICDQDVCSTRGQQEVSAIVAEVTGMAHGEVQNSS
;
A
#
# COMPACT_ATOMS: atom_id res chain seq x y z
N MET A 1 -14.27 -16.10 -12.86
CA MET A 1 -14.68 -14.93 -12.06
C MET A 1 -14.39 -13.68 -12.87
N ALA A 2 -15.28 -12.69 -12.89
CA ALA A 2 -15.05 -11.46 -13.66
C ALA A 2 -13.96 -10.58 -13.01
N THR A 3 -13.07 -10.02 -13.82
CA THR A 3 -12.00 -9.12 -13.38
C THR A 3 -12.14 -7.75 -14.05
N ARG A 4 -11.50 -6.74 -13.45
CA ARG A 4 -11.28 -5.42 -14.05
C ARG A 4 -9.80 -5.08 -13.99
N LYS A 5 -9.34 -4.35 -15.01
CA LYS A 5 -7.99 -3.77 -15.04
C LYS A 5 -7.93 -2.59 -14.08
N VAL A 6 -6.94 -2.61 -13.20
CA VAL A 6 -6.68 -1.56 -12.20
C VAL A 6 -5.23 -1.16 -12.27
N THR A 7 -4.98 0.14 -12.24
CA THR A 7 -3.63 0.71 -12.22
C THR A 7 -3.10 0.75 -10.79
N PHE A 8 -1.95 0.14 -10.58
CA PHE A 8 -1.19 0.21 -9.34
C PHE A 8 -0.05 1.20 -9.52
N VAL A 9 -0.02 2.23 -8.67
CA VAL A 9 1.01 3.28 -8.69
C VAL A 9 1.85 3.13 -7.42
N PHE A 10 3.07 2.66 -7.59
CA PHE A 10 4.02 2.44 -6.50
C PHE A 10 4.92 3.66 -6.35
N VAL A 11 4.87 4.31 -5.18
CA VAL A 11 5.70 5.47 -4.85
C VAL A 11 6.96 4.98 -4.16
N CYS A 12 7.92 4.48 -4.96
CA CYS A 12 9.12 3.80 -4.46
C CYS A 12 10.34 4.73 -4.31
N GLY A 13 10.37 5.86 -5.01
CA GLY A 13 11.42 6.88 -4.94
C GLY A 13 10.92 8.16 -5.61
N ASP A 14 11.78 8.83 -6.37
CA ASP A 14 11.43 10.08 -7.06
C ASP A 14 10.40 9.87 -8.19
N GLU A 15 10.54 8.77 -8.94
CA GLU A 15 9.61 8.42 -10.02
C GLU A 15 8.70 7.26 -9.59
N PRO A 16 7.36 7.40 -9.70
CA PRO A 16 6.45 6.33 -9.38
C PRO A 16 6.45 5.25 -10.47
N LEU A 17 6.43 3.99 -10.05
CA LEU A 17 6.30 2.84 -10.95
C LEU A 17 4.83 2.51 -11.15
N GLN A 18 4.41 2.24 -12.39
CA GLN A 18 3.02 1.96 -12.73
C GLN A 18 2.85 0.58 -13.35
N TYR A 19 1.87 -0.18 -12.86
CA TYR A 19 1.56 -1.51 -13.35
C TYR A 19 0.04 -1.72 -13.42
N THR A 20 -0.44 -2.41 -14.46
CA THR A 20 -1.85 -2.74 -14.58
C THR A 20 -2.08 -4.20 -14.24
N HIS A 21 -3.00 -4.47 -13.31
CA HIS A 21 -3.35 -5.82 -12.86
C HIS A 21 -4.84 -6.11 -12.99
N ASP A 22 -5.17 -7.39 -13.14
CA ASP A 22 -6.54 -7.86 -13.03
C ASP A 22 -6.91 -8.00 -11.55
N VAL A 23 -7.95 -7.30 -11.11
CA VAL A 23 -8.55 -7.48 -9.78
C VAL A 23 -10.00 -7.97 -9.91
N PRO A 24 -10.54 -8.68 -8.92
CA PRO A 24 -11.95 -9.07 -8.92
C PRO A 24 -12.87 -7.86 -9.16
N ALA A 25 -13.75 -7.95 -10.17
CA ALA A 25 -14.59 -6.82 -10.58
C ALA A 25 -15.47 -6.26 -9.45
N ARG A 26 -15.86 -7.11 -8.49
CA ARG A 26 -16.66 -6.73 -7.31
C ARG A 26 -15.98 -5.70 -6.40
N LEU A 27 -14.65 -5.62 -6.43
CA LEU A 27 -13.87 -4.67 -5.65
C LEU A 27 -13.88 -3.27 -6.26
N VAL A 28 -14.24 -3.14 -7.53
CA VAL A 28 -14.38 -1.85 -8.20
C VAL A 28 -15.83 -1.40 -8.06
N THR A 29 -16.11 -0.66 -7.00
CA THR A 29 -17.48 -0.22 -6.62
C THR A 29 -17.45 1.18 -6.04
N ALA A 30 -18.43 2.01 -6.40
CA ALA A 30 -18.61 3.34 -5.82
C ALA A 30 -18.96 3.29 -4.31
N ASP A 31 -19.47 2.16 -3.83
CA ASP A 31 -19.89 1.96 -2.44
C ASP A 31 -19.25 0.70 -1.84
N PRO A 32 -17.98 0.77 -1.40
CA PRO A 32 -17.31 -0.35 -0.74
C PRO A 32 -17.88 -0.65 0.66
N ALA A 33 -18.48 0.33 1.33
CA ALA A 33 -19.03 0.17 2.69
C ALA A 33 -20.27 -0.74 2.72
N SER A 34 -21.02 -0.79 1.61
CA SER A 34 -22.14 -1.73 1.44
C SER A 34 -21.74 -3.22 1.38
N GLN A 35 -20.46 -3.54 1.19
CA GLN A 35 -19.97 -4.90 1.04
C GLN A 35 -19.32 -5.41 2.34
N PRO A 36 -19.92 -6.41 3.03
CA PRO A 36 -19.50 -6.82 4.36
C PRO A 36 -18.08 -7.44 4.42
N ASP A 37 -17.59 -8.03 3.33
CA ASP A 37 -16.28 -8.67 3.24
C ASP A 37 -15.25 -7.83 2.45
N TYR A 38 -15.57 -6.58 2.12
CA TYR A 38 -14.79 -5.78 1.16
C TYR A 38 -13.32 -5.66 1.56
N ARG A 39 -13.04 -5.34 2.83
CA ARG A 39 -11.67 -5.13 3.32
C ARG A 39 -10.82 -6.39 3.20
N GLU A 40 -11.37 -7.54 3.61
CA GLU A 40 -10.65 -8.81 3.53
C GLU A 40 -10.42 -9.22 2.07
N ALA A 41 -11.46 -9.11 1.24
CA ALA A 41 -11.39 -9.39 -0.19
C ALA A 41 -10.38 -8.49 -0.91
N TYR A 42 -10.34 -7.21 -0.56
CA TYR A 42 -9.39 -6.25 -1.07
C TYR A 42 -7.96 -6.65 -0.72
N MET A 43 -7.67 -6.91 0.55
CA MET A 43 -6.32 -7.29 0.97
C MET A 43 -5.87 -8.60 0.33
N ARG A 44 -6.78 -9.59 0.20
CA ARG A 44 -6.49 -10.85 -0.49
C ARG A 44 -6.13 -10.66 -1.96
N ALA A 45 -6.74 -9.68 -2.63
CA ALA A 45 -6.46 -9.37 -4.03
C ALA A 45 -5.18 -8.53 -4.21
N VAL A 46 -4.93 -7.57 -3.30
CA VAL A 46 -3.85 -6.57 -3.45
C VAL A 46 -2.51 -7.05 -2.87
N ALA A 47 -2.51 -7.80 -1.76
CA ALA A 47 -1.28 -8.23 -1.11
C ALA A 47 -0.31 -9.00 -2.04
N PRO A 48 -0.75 -9.97 -2.86
CA PRO A 48 0.13 -10.67 -3.79
C PRO A 48 0.74 -9.75 -4.85
N ILE A 49 -0.01 -8.73 -5.30
CA ILE A 49 0.47 -7.75 -6.27
C ILE A 49 1.56 -6.87 -5.64
N MET A 50 1.36 -6.42 -4.41
CA MET A 50 2.40 -5.67 -3.70
C MET A 50 3.66 -6.52 -3.51
N ASP A 51 3.52 -7.79 -3.12
CA ASP A 51 4.63 -8.71 -2.94
C ASP A 51 5.43 -8.93 -4.24
N GLN A 52 4.72 -9.09 -5.36
CA GLN A 52 5.32 -9.24 -6.69
C GLN A 52 6.28 -8.09 -7.05
N HIS A 53 5.97 -6.85 -6.63
CA HIS A 53 6.75 -5.66 -6.99
C HIS A 53 7.76 -5.22 -5.93
N LYS A 54 7.86 -5.94 -4.80
CA LYS A 54 8.78 -5.55 -3.70
C LYS A 54 10.22 -5.39 -4.15
N GLY A 55 10.75 -6.34 -4.91
CA GLY A 55 12.14 -6.31 -5.34
C GLY A 55 12.47 -5.11 -6.23
N VAL A 56 11.61 -4.82 -7.21
CA VAL A 56 11.79 -3.67 -8.11
C VAL A 56 11.66 -2.36 -7.34
N CYS A 57 10.71 -2.28 -6.42
CA CYS A 57 10.55 -1.10 -5.59
C CYS A 57 11.73 -0.86 -4.64
N LEU A 58 12.28 -1.90 -4.02
CA LEU A 58 13.48 -1.76 -3.19
C LEU A 58 14.65 -1.20 -4.00
N VAL A 59 14.84 -1.65 -5.24
CA VAL A 59 15.90 -1.14 -6.13
C VAL A 59 15.66 0.32 -6.55
N ALA A 60 14.40 0.73 -6.70
CA ALA A 60 14.04 2.10 -7.05
C ALA A 60 13.99 3.04 -5.83
N SER A 61 14.07 2.50 -4.62
CA SER A 61 14.04 3.27 -3.38
C SER A 61 15.39 3.86 -2.99
N PRO A 62 15.40 4.87 -2.11
CA PRO A 62 16.64 5.36 -1.52
C PRO A 62 17.43 4.22 -0.86
N ASP A 63 18.75 4.23 -1.05
CA ASP A 63 19.66 3.21 -0.48
C ASP A 63 19.75 3.24 1.05
N VAL A 64 19.16 4.25 1.70
CA VAL A 64 19.22 4.48 3.14
C VAL A 64 17.83 4.33 3.76
N CYS A 65 17.77 3.74 4.95
CA CYS A 65 16.54 3.59 5.71
C CYS A 65 15.86 4.95 5.97
N GLY A 66 14.61 5.09 5.53
CA GLY A 66 13.81 6.31 5.69
C GLY A 66 13.35 6.61 7.12
N VAL A 67 13.66 5.74 8.09
CA VAL A 67 13.24 5.90 9.49
C VAL A 67 14.40 6.32 10.40
N CYS A 68 15.57 5.69 10.23
CA CYS A 68 16.75 5.98 11.06
C CYS A 68 17.83 6.77 10.32
N GLU A 69 17.77 6.82 8.99
CA GLU A 69 18.68 7.55 8.09
C GLU A 69 20.17 7.17 8.22
N LYS A 70 20.46 6.07 8.94
CA LYS A 70 21.83 5.67 9.32
C LYS A 70 22.31 4.39 8.66
N LYS A 71 21.39 3.50 8.31
CA LYS A 71 21.68 2.17 7.80
C LYS A 71 21.19 2.01 6.37
N PRO A 72 21.81 1.11 5.59
CA PRO A 72 21.28 0.74 4.29
C PRO A 72 19.85 0.21 4.40
N ALA A 73 19.03 0.54 3.41
CA ALA A 73 17.73 -0.08 3.22
C ALA A 73 17.92 -1.50 2.72
N THR A 74 17.26 -2.45 3.37
CA THR A 74 17.31 -3.88 3.02
C THR A 74 15.93 -4.44 2.73
N GLU A 75 14.88 -3.73 3.14
CA GLU A 75 13.49 -4.14 2.98
C GLU A 75 12.61 -2.92 2.69
N ILE A 76 11.35 -3.19 2.33
CA ILE A 76 10.34 -2.14 2.17
C ILE A 76 9.09 -2.44 2.97
N LEU A 77 8.48 -1.39 3.51
CA LEU A 77 7.10 -1.39 3.97
C LEU A 77 6.21 -0.89 2.83
N THR A 78 5.04 -1.51 2.66
CA THR A 78 4.05 -1.13 1.63
C THR A 78 2.71 -0.83 2.29
N THR A 79 2.10 0.29 1.94
CA THR A 79 0.77 0.67 2.42
C THR A 79 -0.13 0.99 1.24
N PRO A 80 -1.13 0.15 0.93
CA PRO A 80 -2.03 0.38 -0.18
C PRO A 80 -3.14 1.39 0.19
N MET A 81 -3.36 2.36 -0.69
CA MET A 81 -4.46 3.32 -0.66
C MET A 81 -5.41 3.04 -1.81
N SER A 82 -6.66 2.72 -1.48
CA SER A 82 -7.66 2.29 -2.45
C SER A 82 -8.42 3.47 -3.05
N TYR A 83 -8.40 3.59 -4.38
CA TYR A 83 -9.25 4.49 -5.15
C TYR A 83 -10.18 3.71 -6.09
N LEU A 84 -10.53 2.47 -5.71
CA LEU A 84 -11.40 1.61 -6.51
C LEU A 84 -12.87 2.09 -6.58
N HIS A 85 -13.22 3.08 -5.76
CA HIS A 85 -14.50 3.79 -5.83
C HIS A 85 -14.61 4.74 -7.02
N VAL A 86 -13.49 5.12 -7.64
CA VAL A 86 -13.46 5.85 -8.90
C VAL A 86 -13.62 4.84 -10.04
N VAL A 87 -14.85 4.40 -10.27
CA VAL A 87 -15.18 3.22 -11.11
C VAL A 87 -14.68 3.31 -12.56
N GLU A 88 -14.61 4.51 -13.13
CA GLU A 88 -14.16 4.76 -14.51
C GLU A 88 -12.62 4.68 -14.65
N GLU A 89 -11.88 5.03 -13.60
CA GLU A 89 -10.42 5.02 -13.59
C GLU A 89 -9.90 4.42 -12.27
N PRO A 90 -10.15 3.12 -12.04
CA PRO A 90 -9.86 2.51 -10.75
C PRO A 90 -8.36 2.32 -10.58
N ARG A 91 -7.86 2.80 -9.43
CA ARG A 91 -6.44 2.72 -9.09
C ARG A 91 -6.19 2.35 -7.63
N VAL A 92 -5.00 1.81 -7.39
CA VAL A 92 -4.44 1.59 -6.05
C VAL A 92 -3.10 2.31 -5.99
N MET A 93 -2.96 3.25 -5.08
CA MET A 93 -1.64 3.83 -4.79
C MET A 93 -0.97 2.97 -3.72
N VAL A 94 0.32 2.69 -3.87
CA VAL A 94 1.10 1.94 -2.89
C VAL A 94 2.20 2.85 -2.40
N LEU A 95 2.06 3.33 -1.17
CA LEU A 95 3.12 4.07 -0.49
C LEU A 95 4.20 3.07 -0.06
N VAL A 96 5.45 3.37 -0.40
CA VAL A 96 6.59 2.52 -0.09
C VAL A 96 7.57 3.27 0.80
N THR A 97 8.03 2.58 1.84
CA THR A 97 9.06 3.11 2.75
C THR A 97 10.20 2.11 2.82
N ALA A 98 11.36 2.49 2.33
CA ALA A 98 12.59 1.72 2.47
C ALA A 98 13.07 1.72 3.92
N ILE A 99 13.30 0.53 4.48
CA ILE A 99 13.72 0.33 5.86
C ILE A 99 14.94 -0.60 5.97
N CYS A 100 15.69 -0.46 7.05
CA CYS A 100 16.74 -1.41 7.42
C CYS A 100 16.18 -2.59 8.23
N ASP A 101 17.03 -3.58 8.45
CA ASP A 101 16.80 -4.83 9.21
C ASP A 101 16.48 -4.68 10.71
N GLN A 102 16.33 -3.45 11.22
CA GLN A 102 16.04 -3.24 12.63
C GLN A 102 14.53 -3.24 12.88
N ASP A 103 14.06 -4.10 13.78
CA ASP A 103 12.65 -4.21 14.18
C ASP A 103 12.02 -2.86 14.58
N VAL A 104 12.81 -1.99 15.23
CA VAL A 104 12.38 -0.64 15.60
C VAL A 104 12.04 0.22 14.39
N CYS A 105 12.77 0.07 13.28
CA CYS A 105 12.52 0.80 12.03
C CYS A 105 11.28 0.27 11.31
N SER A 106 11.04 -1.04 11.36
CA SER A 106 9.80 -1.63 10.84
C SER A 106 8.58 -1.11 11.62
N THR A 107 8.60 -1.21 12.94
CA THR A 107 7.49 -0.76 13.80
C THR A 107 7.22 0.75 13.67
N ARG A 108 8.28 1.57 13.76
CA ARG A 108 8.16 3.02 13.65
C ARG A 108 7.75 3.47 12.25
N GLY A 109 8.31 2.84 11.20
CA GLY A 109 7.93 3.13 9.82
C GLY A 109 6.44 2.86 9.55
N GLN A 110 5.90 1.75 10.07
CA GLN A 110 4.47 1.46 9.96
C GLN A 110 3.60 2.50 10.69
N GLN A 111 4.04 2.96 11.86
CA GLN A 111 3.34 4.00 12.63
C GLN A 111 3.36 5.35 11.91
N GLU A 112 4.50 5.76 11.37
CA GLU A 112 4.66 7.01 10.62
C GLU A 112 3.78 7.02 9.36
N VAL A 113 3.81 5.94 8.56
CA VAL A 113 2.95 5.85 7.37
C VAL A 113 1.47 5.84 7.75
N SER A 114 1.09 5.12 8.82
CA SER A 114 -0.30 5.12 9.30
C SER A 114 -0.75 6.51 9.75
N ALA A 115 0.13 7.30 10.39
CA ALA A 115 -0.15 8.66 10.80
C ALA A 115 -0.34 9.61 9.60
N ILE A 116 0.52 9.50 8.57
CA ILE A 116 0.40 10.29 7.34
C ILE A 116 -0.91 9.96 6.62
N VAL A 117 -1.24 8.67 6.46
CA VAL A 117 -2.49 8.26 5.83
C VAL A 117 -3.70 8.80 6.60
N ALA A 118 -3.68 8.71 7.93
CA ALA A 118 -4.71 9.27 8.81
C ALA A 118 -4.88 10.79 8.59
N GLU A 119 -3.78 11.55 8.57
CA GLU A 119 -3.79 13.00 8.35
C GLU A 119 -4.39 13.37 6.99
N VAL A 120 -3.94 12.71 5.92
CA VAL A 120 -4.36 13.01 4.54
C VAL A 120 -5.81 12.61 4.27
N THR A 121 -6.29 11.53 4.90
CA THR A 121 -7.66 11.03 4.72
C THR A 121 -8.66 11.65 5.70
N GLY A 122 -8.19 12.43 6.68
CA GLY A 122 -9.03 12.95 7.77
C GLY A 122 -9.56 11.85 8.70
N MET A 123 -9.02 10.63 8.63
CA MET A 123 -9.35 9.53 9.53
C MET A 123 -8.54 9.71 10.81
N ALA A 124 -9.19 9.95 11.95
CA ALA A 124 -8.50 10.12 13.23
C ALA A 124 -7.71 8.86 13.64
N HIS A 125 -6.58 9.03 14.34
CA HIS A 125 -5.80 7.95 14.97
C HIS A 125 -6.73 6.98 15.73
N GLY A 126 -6.97 5.77 15.21
CA GLY A 126 -7.82 4.81 15.94
C GLY A 126 -8.19 3.48 15.28
N GLU A 127 -8.18 3.32 13.96
CA GLU A 127 -8.70 2.09 13.31
C GLU A 127 -7.63 1.11 12.81
N VAL A 128 -6.42 1.18 13.37
CA VAL A 128 -5.43 0.10 13.28
C VAL A 128 -5.37 -0.58 14.65
N GLN A 129 -6.44 -1.28 15.02
CA GLN A 129 -6.39 -2.20 16.15
C GLN A 129 -6.11 -3.62 15.65
N ASN A 130 -4.97 -4.15 16.09
CA ASN A 130 -4.59 -5.55 16.08
C ASN A 130 -5.79 -6.46 16.31
N SER A 131 -6.11 -7.30 15.33
CA SER A 131 -6.90 -8.50 15.57
C SER A 131 -5.89 -9.63 15.79
N SER A 132 -5.80 -10.05 17.05
CA SER A 132 -5.08 -11.26 17.50
C SER A 132 -5.64 -12.54 16.88
#